data_AF-A0A0M3HGZ2-F1
#
_entry.id   AF-A0A0M3HGZ2-F1
#
_cell.length_a   1.000
_cell.length_b   1.000
_cell.length_c   1.000
_cell.angle_alpha   90.00
_cell.angle_beta   90.00
_cell.angle_gamma   90.00
#
_symmetry.space_group_name_H-M   'P 1'
#
loop_
_entity.id
_entity.type
_entity.pdbx_description
1 polymer ?
#
loop_
_entity_poly.entity_id
_entity_poly.type
_entity_poly.pdbx_seq_one_letter_code
_entity_poly.pdbx_strand_id
1 'polypeptide(L)' 'MLAEVIEERSVSSQKAFQLIVITHDYRFVEHLRQLCRPEWVYSLTKDTDGLSRIKRHRNILETVVRED' A
#
# COMPACT_ATOMS: atom_id res chain seq x y z
N MET A 1 4.84 16.26 -4.93
CA MET A 1 4.61 15.20 -3.90
C MET A 1 4.10 13.90 -4.53
N LEU A 2 4.12 12.75 -3.85
CA LEU A 2 3.67 11.46 -4.44
C LEU A 2 2.23 11.52 -4.97
N ALA A 3 1.35 12.26 -4.29
CA ALA A 3 -0.02 12.50 -4.74
C ALA A 3 -0.08 13.15 -6.13
N GLU A 4 0.72 14.19 -6.39
CA GLU A 4 0.79 14.86 -7.71
C GLU A 4 1.26 13.90 -8.79
N VAL A 5 2.27 13.06 -8.50
CA VAL A 5 2.75 12.04 -9.45
C VAL A 5 1.65 11.04 -9.79
N ILE A 6 0.87 10.64 -8.79
CA ILE A 6 -0.27 9.72 -8.99
C ILE A 6 -1.34 10.41 -9.84
N GLU A 7 -1.73 11.63 -9.51
CA GLU A 7 -2.76 12.40 -10.24
C GLU A 7 -2.37 12.62 -11.70
N GLU A 8 -1.16 13.13 -11.98
CA GLU A 8 -0.67 13.36 -13.34
C GLU A 8 -0.67 12.08 -14.19
N ARG A 9 -0.31 10.95 -13.57
CA ARG A 9 -0.25 9.65 -14.25
C ARG A 9 -1.60 8.98 -14.37
N SER A 10 -2.56 9.30 -13.51
CA SER A 10 -3.94 8.79 -13.58
C SER A 10 -4.69 9.36 -14.77
N VAL A 11 -4.39 10.61 -15.15
CA VAL A 11 -5.06 11.32 -16.26
C VAL A 11 -4.39 11.04 -17.61
N SER A 12 -3.12 10.63 -17.60
CA SER A 12 -2.36 10.34 -18.82
C SER A 12 -2.83 9.05 -19.50
N SER A 13 -3.23 9.14 -20.76
CA SER A 13 -3.57 8.01 -21.62
C SER A 13 -2.36 7.22 -22.14
N GLN A 14 -1.14 7.59 -21.73
CA GLN A 14 0.10 6.94 -22.18
C GLN A 14 0.67 5.97 -21.15
N LYS A 15 0.61 4.67 -21.50
CA LYS A 15 1.16 3.48 -20.81
C LYS A 15 0.61 3.22 -19.40
N ALA A 16 0.41 1.93 -19.10
CA ALA A 16 0.09 1.45 -17.77
C ALA A 16 1.16 1.91 -16.76
N PHE A 17 0.80 2.87 -15.90
CA PHE A 17 1.64 3.34 -14.81
C PHE A 17 1.59 2.32 -13.66
N GLN A 18 2.74 1.77 -13.28
CA GLN A 18 2.87 0.86 -12.14
C GLN A 18 3.73 1.55 -11.08
N LEU A 19 3.21 1.60 -9.85
CA LEU A 19 3.86 2.22 -8.71
C LEU A 19 3.92 1.22 -7.55
N ILE A 20 5.11 1.03 -6.98
CA ILE A 20 5.32 0.27 -5.75
C ILE A 20 5.71 1.26 -4.66
N VAL A 21 4.97 1.25 -3.56
CA VAL A 21 5.23 2.08 -2.38
C VAL A 21 5.62 1.15 -1.23
N ILE A 22 6.78 1.39 -0.63
CA ILE A 22 7.23 0.69 0.58
C ILE A 22 7.21 1.72 1.71
N THR A 23 6.41 1.45 2.74
CA THR A 23 6.26 2.33 3.90
C THR A 23 5.96 1.50 5.14
N HIS A 24 6.33 2.02 6.30
CA HIS A 24 5.90 1.52 7.61
C HIS A 24 4.82 2.44 8.24
N ASP A 25 4.52 3.59 7.61
CA ASP A 25 3.52 4.54 8.11
C ASP A 25 2.12 4.11 7.68
N TYR A 26 1.36 3.55 8.62
CA TYR A 26 -0.03 3.15 8.42
C TYR A 26 -0.94 4.31 7.98
N ARG A 27 -0.76 5.51 8.55
CA ARG A 27 -1.61 6.67 8.24
C ARG A 27 -1.43 7.10 6.80
N PHE A 28 -0.21 7.02 6.30
CA PHE A 28 0.09 7.27 4.89
C PHE A 28 -0.59 6.25 3.96
N VAL A 29 -0.61 4.98 4.34
CA VAL A 29 -1.30 3.94 3.54
C VAL A 29 -2.81 4.21 3.47
N GLU A 30 -3.44 4.57 4.59
CA GLU A 30 -4.86 4.94 4.60
C GLU A 30 -5.14 6.17 3.75
N HIS A 31 -4.26 7.18 3.79
CA HIS A 31 -4.38 8.35 2.93
C HIS A 31 -4.25 8.00 1.44
N LEU A 32 -3.29 7.14 1.06
CA LEU A 32 -3.15 6.66 -0.32
C LEU A 32 -4.38 5.89 -0.80
N ARG A 33 -5.05 5.11 0.07
CA ARG A 33 -6.31 4.45 -0.30
C ARG A 33 -7.41 5.43 -0.67
N GLN A 34 -7.48 6.57 0.01
CA GLN A 34 -8.48 7.61 -0.28
C GLN A 34 -8.17 8.32 -1.60
N LEU A 35 -6.89 8.58 -1.88
CA LEU A 35 -6.47 9.29 -3.10
C LEU A 35 -6.57 8.44 -4.36
N CYS A 36 -6.02 7.22 -4.33
CA CYS A 36 -5.79 6.45 -5.57
C CYS A 36 -6.27 5.00 -5.56
N ARG A 37 -6.80 4.51 -4.42
CA ARG A 37 -7.31 3.13 -4.26
C ARG A 37 -6.35 2.08 -4.85
N PRO A 38 -5.19 1.84 -4.22
CA PRO A 38 -4.21 0.87 -4.68
C PRO A 38 -4.85 -0.48 -5.00
N GLU A 39 -4.47 -1.07 -6.13
CA GLU A 39 -4.96 -2.39 -6.55
C GLU A 39 -4.55 -3.48 -5.54
N TRP A 40 -3.31 -3.39 -5.04
CA TRP A 40 -2.73 -4.36 -4.13
C TRP A 40 -2.11 -3.71 -2.90
N VAL A 41 -2.37 -4.30 -1.74
CA VAL A 41 -1.73 -3.94 -0.47
C VAL A 41 -1.15 -5.20 0.15
N TYR A 42 0.12 -5.13 0.53
CA TYR A 42 0.84 -6.22 1.18
C TYR A 42 1.43 -5.75 2.50
N SER A 43 1.38 -6.60 3.53
CA SER A 43 2.19 -6.44 4.74
C SER A 43 3.32 -7.46 4.74
N LEU A 44 4.48 -7.03 5.22
CA LEU A 44 5.65 -7.86 5.43
C LEU A 44 5.83 -8.04 6.94
N THR A 45 5.87 -9.29 7.40
CA THR A 45 6.16 -9.63 8.81
C THR A 45 7.31 -10.63 8.87
N LYS A 46 8.01 -10.68 10.00
CA LYS A 46 9.01 -11.72 10.27
C LYS A 46 8.39 -12.75 11.22
N ASP A 47 8.49 -14.04 10.89
CA ASP A 47 8.03 -15.09 11.79
C ASP A 47 9.07 -15.44 12.87
N THR A 48 8.72 -16.39 13.74
CA THR A 48 9.57 -16.84 14.86
C THR A 48 10.87 -17.50 14.41
N ASP A 49 10.88 -18.09 13.20
CA ASP A 49 12.05 -18.73 12.60
C ASP A 49 12.94 -17.72 11.85
N GLY A 50 12.52 -16.46 11.82
CA GLY A 50 13.21 -15.36 11.19
C GLY A 50 12.99 -15.25 9.68
N LEU A 51 11.99 -15.95 9.14
CA LEU A 51 11.62 -15.91 7.73
C LEU A 51 10.61 -14.78 7.46
N SER A 52 10.78 -14.14 6.30
CA SER A 52 9.86 -13.12 5.82
C SER A 52 8.54 -13.75 5.35
N ARG A 53 7.42 -13.26 5.87
CA ARG A 53 6.05 -13.63 5.48
C ARG A 53 5.37 -12.44 4.83
N ILE A 54 4.75 -12.66 3.67
CA ILE A 54 3.98 -11.65 2.94
C ILE A 54 2.50 -12.02 3.05
N LYS A 55 1.69 -11.08 3.55
CA LYS A 55 0.22 -11.20 3.56
C LYS A 55 -0.38 -10.16 2.63
N ARG A 56 -1.26 -10.60 1.72
CA ARG A 56 -2.06 -9.70 0.89
C ARG A 56 -3.34 -9.30 1.64
N HIS A 57 -3.65 -8.02 1.64
CA HIS A 57 -4.86 -7.48 2.27
C HIS A 57 -5.90 -7.12 1.22
N ARG A 58 -7.15 -7.55 1.46
CA ARG A 58 -8.31 -7.06 0.69
C ARG A 58 -8.88 -5.77 1.30
N ASN A 59 -8.73 -5.60 2.62
CA ASN A 59 -9.06 -4.40 3.37
C ASN A 59 -8.08 -4.22 4.55
N ILE A 60 -7.47 -3.04 4.67
CA ILE A 60 -6.46 -2.72 5.68
C ILE A 60 -7.03 -2.59 7.11
N LEU A 61 -8.34 -2.48 7.27
CA LEU A 61 -8.97 -2.46 8.60
C LEU A 61 -8.64 -3.72 9.43
N GLU A 62 -8.30 -4.84 8.80
CA GLU A 62 -7.82 -6.04 9.49
C GLU A 62 -6.39 -5.92 10.05
N THR A 63 -5.61 -4.95 9.56
CA THR A 63 -4.21 -4.73 9.95
C THR A 63 -4.10 -4.00 11.28
N VAL A 64 -5.06 -3.13 11.61
CA VAL A 64 -5.05 -2.33 12.86
C VAL A 64 -5.41 -3.16 14.09
N VAL A 65 -6.22 -4.20 13.93
CA VAL A 65 -6.81 -4.93 15.07
C VAL A 65 -5.85 -5.98 15.67
N ARG A 66 -4.63 -6.15 15.14
CA ARG A 66 -3.69 -7.19 15.59
C ARG A 66 -2.43 -6.68 16.29
N GLU A 67 -2.30 -5.38 16.50
CA GLU A 67 -1.15 -4.78 17.20
C GLU A 67 -1.56 -4.06 18.51
N ASP A 68 -2.60 -4.56 19.20
CA ASP A 68 -2.87 -4.28 20.63
C ASP A 68 -2.72 -5.56 21.47
#